data_AF-A0A4V0HW17-F1
#
_entry.id   AF-A0A4V0HW17-F1
#
_cell.length_a   1.000
_cell.length_b   1.000
_cell.length_c   1.000
_cell.angle_alpha   90.00
_cell.angle_beta   90.00
_cell.angle_gamma   90.00
#
_symmetry.space_group_name_H-M   'P 1'
#
loop_
_entity.id
_entity.type
_entity.pdbx_description
1 polymer ?
#
loop_
_entity_poly.entity_id
_entity_poly.type
_entity_poly.pdbx_seq_one_letter_code
_entity_poly.pdbx_strand_id
1 'polypeptide(L)'
;MTPPEAPALSHFLRHLSLEEQLLREAVAGLTEVHAALRRGDLAAVAAARARQEETAARLRAAGAGRAGLVRELAGALGRPPDEPHTLAALAASLPEPWAAELRAARERLTAAATDLDAVRGRNANLIGNLRSYFQSVLSALSGADAPVRYGSSGSRLKPGSGAAIQARG
;
A
#
# COMPACT_ATOMS: atom_id res chain seq x y z
N MET A 1 -20.57 -22.53 -28.69
CA MET A 1 -20.23 -21.52 -27.68
C MET A 1 -20.64 -20.17 -28.24
N THR A 2 -21.70 -19.59 -27.70
CA THR A 2 -22.10 -18.21 -28.02
C THR A 2 -21.03 -17.29 -27.44
N PRO A 3 -20.49 -16.31 -28.19
CA PRO A 3 -19.55 -15.35 -27.62
C PRO A 3 -20.20 -14.66 -26.41
N PRO A 4 -19.44 -14.37 -25.34
CA PRO A 4 -19.98 -13.60 -24.21
C PRO A 4 -20.63 -12.33 -24.76
N GLU A 5 -21.72 -11.90 -24.14
CA GLU A 5 -22.30 -10.59 -24.47
C GLU A 5 -21.18 -9.56 -24.32
N ALA A 6 -20.78 -8.94 -25.44
CA ALA A 6 -19.70 -7.96 -25.50
C ALA A 6 -19.74 -6.88 -24.38
N PRO A 7 -20.91 -6.47 -23.84
CA PRO A 7 -20.99 -5.59 -22.68
C PRO A 7 -20.32 -6.11 -21.40
N ALA A 8 -20.49 -7.38 -21.04
CA ALA A 8 -19.99 -7.93 -19.77
C ALA A 8 -18.46 -7.99 -19.75
N LEU A 9 -17.86 -8.43 -20.85
CA LEU A 9 -16.40 -8.44 -21.00
C LEU A 9 -15.83 -7.02 -21.02
N SER A 10 -16.44 -6.10 -21.77
CA SER A 10 -15.98 -4.71 -21.85
C SER A 10 -16.04 -4.01 -20.48
N HIS A 11 -17.11 -4.28 -19.71
CA HIS A 11 -17.24 -3.78 -18.35
C HIS A 11 -16.13 -4.34 -17.44
N PHE A 12 -15.87 -5.64 -17.53
CA PHE A 12 -14.81 -6.29 -16.76
C PHE A 12 -13.42 -5.74 -17.08
N LEU A 13 -13.08 -5.59 -18.36
CA LEU A 13 -11.79 -5.03 -18.79
C LEU A 13 -11.61 -3.58 -18.30
N ARG A 14 -12.66 -2.75 -18.39
CA ARG A 14 -12.66 -1.40 -17.82
C ARG A 14 -12.39 -1.41 -16.31
N HIS A 15 -12.99 -2.35 -15.58
CA HIS A 15 -12.77 -2.49 -14.15
C HIS A 15 -11.32 -2.86 -13.83
N LEU A 16 -10.71 -3.79 -14.59
CA LEU A 16 -9.29 -4.12 -14.45
C LEU A 16 -8.39 -2.91 -14.76
N SER A 17 -8.72 -2.10 -15.76
CA SER A 17 -7.99 -0.86 -16.05
C SER A 17 -8.09 0.17 -14.92
N LEU A 18 -9.26 0.30 -14.27
CA LEU A 18 -9.43 1.15 -13.10
C LEU A 18 -8.55 0.67 -11.93
N GLU A 19 -8.52 -0.63 -11.67
CA GLU A 19 -7.64 -1.21 -10.65
C GLU A 19 -6.16 -0.95 -10.94
N GLU A 20 -5.74 -1.12 -12.20
CA GLU A 20 -4.38 -0.84 -12.64
C GLU A 20 -4.02 0.63 -12.39
N GLN A 21 -4.91 1.55 -12.73
CA GLN A 21 -4.71 2.98 -12.49
C GLN A 21 -4.58 3.28 -10.99
N LEU A 22 -5.45 2.71 -10.16
CA LEU A 22 -5.40 2.88 -8.70
C LEU A 22 -4.10 2.35 -8.10
N LEU A 23 -3.58 1.22 -8.61
CA LEU A 23 -2.29 0.68 -8.18
C LEU A 23 -1.15 1.62 -8.56
N ARG A 24 -1.16 2.17 -9.78
CA ARG A 24 -0.17 3.16 -10.23
C ARG A 24 -0.24 4.47 -9.43
N GLU A 25 -1.44 4.94 -9.10
CA GLU A 25 -1.65 6.09 -8.19
C GLU A 25 -1.04 5.83 -6.81
N ALA A 26 -1.23 4.62 -6.26
CA ALA A 26 -0.63 4.21 -4.99
C ALA A 26 0.91 4.15 -5.06
N VAL A 27 1.47 3.60 -6.14
CA VAL A 27 2.92 3.57 -6.39
C VAL A 27 3.50 4.98 -6.42
N ALA A 28 2.88 5.89 -7.17
CA ALA A 28 3.33 7.27 -7.29
C ALA A 28 3.31 7.96 -5.93
N GLY A 29 2.20 7.88 -5.19
CA GLY A 29 2.09 8.56 -3.91
C GLY A 29 2.98 7.95 -2.82
N LEU A 30 3.21 6.63 -2.79
CA LEU A 30 4.20 6.05 -1.87
C LEU A 30 5.64 6.40 -2.26
N THR A 31 5.91 6.67 -3.54
CA THR A 31 7.22 7.16 -4.00
C THR A 31 7.44 8.61 -3.54
N GLU A 32 6.40 9.45 -3.60
CA GLU A 32 6.43 10.80 -3.03
C GLU A 32 6.70 10.78 -1.52
N VAL A 33 5.99 9.91 -0.77
CA VAL A 33 6.21 9.71 0.66
C VAL A 33 7.64 9.29 0.94
N HIS A 34 8.19 8.35 0.17
CA HIS A 34 9.58 7.92 0.31
C HIS A 34 10.55 9.10 0.12
N ALA A 35 10.33 9.92 -0.91
CA ALA A 35 11.16 11.08 -1.19
C ALA A 35 11.04 12.14 -0.07
N ALA A 36 9.85 12.39 0.46
CA ALA A 36 9.62 13.30 1.57
C ALA A 36 10.32 12.83 2.86
N LEU A 37 10.21 11.54 3.19
CA LEU A 37 10.92 10.93 4.32
C LEU A 37 12.44 11.08 4.18
N ARG A 38 12.99 10.86 2.98
CA ARG A 38 14.43 11.05 2.73
C ARG A 38 14.90 12.49 2.91
N ARG A 39 14.03 13.47 2.67
CA ARG A 39 14.32 14.90 2.89
C ARG A 39 14.03 15.36 4.32
N GLY A 40 13.46 14.51 5.17
CA GLY A 40 12.99 14.92 6.51
C GLY A 40 11.77 15.83 6.49
N ASP A 41 11.04 15.90 5.37
CA ASP A 41 9.87 16.78 5.19
C ASP A 41 8.61 16.10 5.73
N LEU A 42 8.43 16.21 7.05
CA LEU A 42 7.29 15.60 7.75
C LEU A 42 5.94 16.25 7.37
N ALA A 43 5.95 17.51 6.95
CA ALA A 43 4.74 18.20 6.49
C ALA A 43 4.24 17.59 5.17
N ALA A 44 5.14 17.33 4.22
CA ALA A 44 4.80 16.63 2.98
C ALA A 44 4.32 15.20 3.23
N VAL A 45 4.93 14.48 4.19
CA VAL A 45 4.46 13.14 4.61
C VAL A 45 3.04 13.21 5.17
N ALA A 46 2.76 14.17 6.07
CA ALA A 46 1.43 14.37 6.63
C ALA A 46 0.39 14.72 5.56
N ALA A 47 0.74 15.60 4.62
CA ALA A 47 -0.14 15.98 3.50
C ALA A 47 -0.43 14.82 2.54
N ALA A 48 0.53 13.90 2.34
CA ALA A 48 0.34 12.73 1.50
C ALA A 48 -0.58 11.67 2.13
N ARG A 49 -0.71 11.65 3.46
CA ARG A 49 -1.49 10.65 4.21
C ARG A 49 -2.94 10.56 3.75
N ALA A 50 -3.66 11.68 3.67
CA ALA A 50 -5.08 11.69 3.30
C ALA A 50 -5.30 11.10 1.89
N ARG A 51 -4.45 11.47 0.92
CA ARG A 51 -4.48 10.92 -0.44
C ARG A 51 -4.23 9.42 -0.44
N GLN A 52 -3.26 8.94 0.34
CA GLN A 52 -2.96 7.52 0.45
C GLN A 52 -4.09 6.71 1.10
N GLU A 53 -4.75 7.26 2.13
CA GLU A 53 -5.91 6.63 2.76
C GLU A 53 -7.09 6.52 1.78
N GLU A 54 -7.35 7.56 0.98
CA GLU A 54 -8.36 7.56 -0.07
C GLU A 54 -8.04 6.52 -1.17
N THR A 55 -6.83 6.54 -1.73
CA THR A 55 -6.41 5.55 -2.74
C THR A 55 -6.51 4.13 -2.20
N ALA A 56 -6.11 3.89 -0.95
CA ALA A 56 -6.24 2.58 -0.31
C ALA A 56 -7.70 2.15 -0.14
N ALA A 57 -8.62 3.07 0.19
CA ALA A 57 -10.04 2.77 0.26
C ALA A 57 -10.61 2.40 -1.12
N ARG A 58 -10.27 3.16 -2.16
CA ARG A 58 -10.66 2.89 -3.55
C ARG A 58 -10.13 1.54 -4.04
N LEU A 59 -8.87 1.20 -3.74
CA LEU A 59 -8.28 -0.11 -4.06
C LEU A 59 -9.02 -1.27 -3.39
N ARG A 60 -9.35 -1.14 -2.10
CA ARG A 60 -10.14 -2.16 -1.38
C ARG A 60 -11.52 -2.34 -2.00
N ALA A 61 -12.20 -1.25 -2.32
CA ALA A 61 -13.52 -1.29 -2.97
C ALA A 61 -13.45 -1.96 -4.36
N ALA A 62 -12.46 -1.59 -5.17
CA ALA A 62 -12.27 -2.18 -6.49
C ALA A 62 -11.95 -3.67 -6.42
N GLY A 63 -11.07 -4.08 -5.50
CA GLY A 63 -10.74 -5.49 -5.27
C GLY A 63 -11.95 -6.33 -4.80
N ALA A 64 -12.81 -5.76 -3.95
CA ALA A 64 -14.06 -6.40 -3.55
C ALA A 64 -15.05 -6.53 -4.72
N GLY A 65 -15.16 -5.50 -5.56
CA GLY A 65 -16.00 -5.51 -6.77
C GLY A 65 -15.58 -6.57 -7.80
N ARG A 66 -14.26 -6.81 -7.94
CA ARG A 66 -13.71 -7.78 -8.89
C ARG A 66 -14.29 -9.18 -8.74
N ALA A 67 -14.49 -9.65 -7.51
CA ALA A 67 -15.03 -10.99 -7.25
C ALA A 67 -16.49 -11.15 -7.75
N GLY A 68 -17.27 -10.07 -7.77
CA GLY A 68 -18.60 -10.05 -8.39
C GLY A 68 -18.50 -10.16 -9.91
N LEU A 69 -17.67 -9.31 -10.52
CA LEU A 69 -17.52 -9.26 -11.98
C LEU A 69 -16.88 -10.53 -12.57
N VAL A 70 -15.96 -11.15 -11.84
CA VAL A 70 -15.39 -12.45 -12.22
C VAL A 70 -16.48 -13.52 -12.31
N ARG A 71 -17.40 -13.56 -11.34
CA ARG A 71 -18.52 -14.52 -11.33
C ARG A 71 -19.52 -14.21 -12.45
N GLU A 72 -19.83 -12.94 -12.67
CA GLU A 72 -20.70 -12.49 -13.77
C GLU A 72 -20.13 -12.91 -15.13
N LEU A 73 -18.84 -12.63 -15.37
CA LEU A 73 -18.16 -13.03 -16.60
C LEU A 73 -18.06 -14.55 -16.73
N ALA A 74 -17.77 -15.27 -15.64
CA ALA A 74 -17.74 -16.73 -15.65
C ALA A 74 -19.12 -17.33 -16.03
N GLY A 75 -20.20 -16.78 -15.48
CA GLY A 75 -21.57 -17.17 -15.82
C GLY A 75 -21.91 -16.89 -17.28
N ALA A 76 -21.52 -15.73 -17.80
CA ALA A 76 -21.68 -15.39 -19.23
C ALA A 76 -20.88 -16.31 -20.17
N LEU A 77 -19.77 -16.88 -19.68
CA LEU A 77 -18.96 -17.88 -20.39
C LEU A 77 -19.45 -19.32 -20.16
N GLY A 78 -20.53 -19.52 -19.41
CA GLY A 78 -21.08 -20.83 -19.10
C GLY A 78 -20.19 -21.71 -18.22
N ARG A 79 -19.31 -21.10 -17.41
CA ARG A 79 -18.43 -21.86 -16.50
C ARG A 79 -19.18 -22.30 -15.24
N PRO A 80 -18.91 -23.51 -14.73
CA PRO A 80 -19.56 -24.00 -13.51
C PRO A 80 -19.11 -23.20 -12.29
N PRO A 81 -20.02 -22.90 -11.34
CA PRO A 81 -19.74 -22.04 -10.18
C PRO A 81 -18.74 -22.64 -9.18
N ASP A 82 -18.54 -23.97 -9.23
CA ASP A 82 -17.66 -24.70 -8.30
C ASP A 82 -16.18 -24.70 -8.73
N GLU A 83 -15.88 -24.19 -9.93
CA GLU A 83 -14.51 -24.06 -10.41
C GLU A 83 -13.85 -22.73 -9.99
N PRO A 84 -12.53 -22.73 -9.74
CA PRO A 84 -11.81 -21.49 -9.45
C PRO A 84 -11.78 -20.57 -10.68
N HIS A 85 -12.53 -19.46 -10.61
CA HIS A 85 -12.60 -18.44 -11.67
C HIS A 85 -11.39 -17.48 -11.64
N THR A 86 -10.21 -18.00 -12.00
CA THR A 86 -9.02 -17.15 -12.15
C THR A 86 -9.04 -16.37 -13.47
N LEU A 87 -8.36 -15.21 -13.54
CA LEU A 87 -8.21 -14.46 -14.79
C LEU A 87 -7.58 -15.31 -15.92
N ALA A 88 -6.68 -16.22 -15.56
CA ALA A 88 -6.06 -17.16 -16.49
C ALA A 88 -7.09 -18.15 -17.06
N ALA A 89 -7.94 -18.71 -16.20
CA ALA A 89 -9.00 -19.63 -16.60
C ALA A 89 -10.03 -18.92 -17.49
N LEU A 90 -10.42 -17.69 -17.14
CA LEU A 90 -11.32 -16.88 -17.96
C LEU A 90 -10.72 -16.58 -19.35
N ALA A 91 -9.44 -16.20 -19.42
CA ALA A 91 -8.76 -15.95 -20.70
C ALA A 91 -8.68 -17.20 -21.58
N ALA A 92 -8.53 -18.39 -21.00
CA ALA A 92 -8.52 -19.66 -21.74
C ALA A 92 -9.88 -20.02 -22.35
N SER A 93 -10.98 -19.49 -21.80
CA SER A 93 -12.35 -19.72 -22.30
C SER A 93 -12.82 -18.65 -23.29
N LEU A 94 -12.05 -17.58 -23.47
CA LEU A 94 -12.38 -16.51 -24.40
C LEU A 94 -11.81 -16.80 -25.80
N PRO A 95 -12.52 -16.43 -26.87
CA PRO A 95 -11.94 -16.40 -28.21
C PRO A 95 -10.92 -15.25 -28.31
N GLU A 96 -9.98 -15.36 -29.24
CA GLU A 96 -9.18 -14.19 -29.65
C GLU A 96 -10.08 -13.17 -30.37
N PRO A 97 -9.83 -11.84 -30.25
CA PRO A 97 -8.71 -11.16 -29.58
C PRO A 97 -8.90 -10.92 -28.08
N TRP A 98 -10.09 -11.21 -27.55
CA TRP A 98 -10.46 -10.92 -26.16
C TRP A 98 -9.61 -11.64 -25.12
N ALA A 99 -9.20 -12.87 -25.43
CA ALA A 99 -8.28 -13.62 -24.60
C ALA A 99 -6.93 -12.90 -24.46
N ALA A 100 -6.35 -12.39 -25.57
CA ALA A 100 -5.13 -11.59 -25.52
C ALA A 100 -5.29 -10.31 -24.69
N GLU A 101 -6.39 -9.57 -24.84
CA GLU A 101 -6.65 -8.36 -24.04
C GLU A 101 -6.71 -8.65 -22.54
N LEU A 102 -7.38 -9.73 -22.13
CA LEU A 102 -7.47 -10.11 -20.74
C LEU A 102 -6.11 -10.57 -20.17
N ARG A 103 -5.31 -11.30 -20.96
CA ARG A 103 -3.94 -11.68 -20.57
C ARG A 103 -3.08 -10.43 -20.36
N ALA A 104 -3.12 -9.49 -21.30
CA ALA A 104 -2.38 -8.23 -21.20
C ALA A 104 -2.83 -7.40 -19.98
N ALA A 105 -4.13 -7.33 -19.70
CA ALA A 105 -4.64 -6.66 -18.50
C ALA A 105 -4.13 -7.31 -17.20
N ARG A 106 -4.14 -8.65 -17.14
CA ARG A 106 -3.57 -9.40 -16.00
C ARG A 106 -2.07 -9.11 -15.82
N GLU A 107 -1.29 -9.09 -16.89
CA GLU A 107 0.14 -8.80 -16.83
C GLU A 107 0.41 -7.40 -16.27
N ARG A 108 -0.30 -6.38 -16.77
CA ARG A 108 -0.17 -5.00 -16.28
C ARG A 108 -0.56 -4.87 -14.81
N LEU A 109 -1.65 -5.51 -14.38
CA LEU A 109 -2.04 -5.55 -12.96
C LEU A 109 -0.97 -6.20 -12.09
N THR A 110 -0.41 -7.32 -12.55
CA THR A 110 0.64 -8.05 -11.82
C THR A 110 1.90 -7.20 -11.69
N ALA A 111 2.30 -6.53 -12.77
CA ALA A 111 3.44 -5.60 -12.76
C ALA A 111 3.19 -4.43 -11.78
N ALA A 112 2.04 -3.77 -11.85
CA ALA A 112 1.70 -2.65 -10.96
C ALA A 112 1.65 -3.07 -9.48
N ALA A 113 1.13 -4.27 -9.19
CA ALA A 113 1.14 -4.81 -7.82
C ALA A 113 2.58 -5.11 -7.33
N THR A 114 3.43 -5.66 -8.19
CA THR A 114 4.85 -5.91 -7.89
C THR A 114 5.59 -4.61 -7.57
N ASP A 115 5.37 -3.57 -8.37
CA ASP A 115 5.95 -2.25 -8.14
C ASP A 115 5.49 -1.64 -6.80
N LEU A 116 4.19 -1.80 -6.48
CA LEU A 116 3.63 -1.33 -5.22
C LEU A 116 4.32 -2.00 -4.03
N ASP A 117 4.48 -3.32 -4.06
CA ASP A 117 5.15 -4.04 -2.98
C ASP A 117 6.64 -3.65 -2.86
N ALA A 118 7.33 -3.40 -3.98
CA ALA A 118 8.70 -2.91 -3.96
C ALA A 118 8.82 -1.51 -3.34
N VAL A 119 7.89 -0.59 -3.62
CA VAL A 119 7.87 0.75 -2.99
C VAL A 119 7.48 0.65 -1.51
N ARG A 120 6.52 -0.22 -1.15
CA ARG A 120 6.13 -0.46 0.24
C ARG A 120 7.32 -0.99 1.06
N GLY A 121 8.06 -1.94 0.54
CA GLY A 121 9.27 -2.47 1.19
C GLY A 121 10.33 -1.39 1.43
N ARG A 122 10.59 -0.53 0.44
CA ARG A 122 11.52 0.60 0.57
C ARG A 122 11.09 1.59 1.66
N ASN A 123 9.80 1.94 1.72
CA ASN A 123 9.26 2.81 2.77
C ASN A 123 9.34 2.17 4.16
N ALA A 124 8.96 0.89 4.29
CA ALA A 124 9.03 0.17 5.55
C ALA A 124 10.46 0.11 6.10
N ASN A 125 11.44 -0.18 5.24
CA ASN A 125 12.85 -0.18 5.61
C ASN A 125 13.33 1.20 6.08
N LEU A 126 12.98 2.27 5.35
CA LEU A 126 13.37 3.63 5.74
C LEU A 126 12.76 4.04 7.08
N ILE A 127 11.48 3.80 7.28
CA ILE A 127 10.78 4.09 8.55
C ILE A 127 11.41 3.27 9.70
N GLY A 128 11.71 2.00 9.46
CA GLY A 128 12.41 1.13 10.41
C GLY A 128 13.76 1.72 10.84
N ASN A 129 14.58 2.15 9.88
CA ASN A 129 15.87 2.76 10.14
C ASN A 129 15.76 4.09 10.91
N LEU A 130 14.84 4.97 10.51
CA LEU A 130 14.59 6.25 11.19
C LEU A 130 14.18 6.02 12.65
N ARG A 131 13.26 5.06 12.89
CA ARG A 131 12.82 4.71 14.23
C ARG A 131 13.97 4.18 15.09
N SER A 132 14.78 3.25 14.57
CA SER A 132 15.93 2.70 15.29
C SER A 132 16.94 3.79 15.63
N TYR A 133 17.24 4.69 14.69
CA TYR A 133 18.13 5.82 14.93
C TYR A 133 17.62 6.73 16.05
N PHE A 134 16.36 7.17 16.00
CA PHE A 134 15.79 8.04 17.05
C PHE A 134 15.76 7.34 18.41
N GLN A 135 15.45 6.04 18.45
CA GLN A 135 15.51 5.27 19.69
C GLN A 135 16.92 5.23 20.28
N SER A 136 17.95 5.01 19.45
CA SER A 136 19.35 5.05 19.90
C SER A 136 19.74 6.43 20.41
N VAL A 137 19.36 7.51 19.71
CA VAL A 137 19.64 8.88 20.14
C VAL A 137 18.96 9.21 21.47
N LEU A 138 17.68 8.89 21.61
CA LEU A 138 16.94 9.11 22.85
C LEU A 138 17.52 8.30 24.02
N SER A 139 17.93 7.05 23.77
CA SER A 139 18.61 6.21 24.77
C SER A 139 19.93 6.86 25.22
N ALA A 140 20.76 7.34 24.30
CA ALA A 140 22.01 8.02 24.63
C ALA A 140 21.79 9.32 25.43
N LEU A 141 20.76 10.10 25.09
CA LEU A 141 20.41 11.33 25.80
C LEU A 141 19.75 11.11 27.18
N SER A 142 19.26 9.91 27.45
CA SER A 142 18.54 9.55 28.68
C SER A 142 19.29 8.56 29.58
N GLY A 143 20.42 8.02 29.11
CA GLY A 143 21.25 7.05 29.81
C GLY A 143 22.05 7.62 30.97
N ALA A 144 22.76 6.75 31.70
CA ALA A 144 23.59 7.13 32.85
C ALA A 144 24.74 8.10 32.50
N ASP A 145 25.19 8.09 31.24
CA ASP A 145 26.18 9.02 30.68
C ASP A 145 25.55 10.27 30.03
N ALA A 146 24.27 10.55 30.29
CA ALA A 146 23.61 11.75 29.78
C ALA A 146 24.33 13.03 30.26
N PRO A 147 24.33 14.11 29.45
CA PRO A 147 24.96 15.38 29.81
C PRO A 147 24.49 15.86 31.19
N VAL A 148 25.44 16.30 32.01
CA VAL A 148 25.19 16.84 33.35
C VAL A 148 24.13 17.94 33.27
N ARG A 149 22.98 17.71 33.90
CA ARG A 149 21.91 18.70 33.98
C ARG A 149 22.27 19.72 35.06
N TYR A 150 21.98 21.00 34.82
CA TYR A 150 22.18 22.07 35.80
C TYR A 150 20.82 22.59 36.28
N GLY A 151 20.71 22.86 37.58
CA GLY A 151 19.55 23.52 38.18
C GLY A 151 19.54 25.01 37.87
N SER A 152 18.45 25.70 38.23
CA SER A 152 18.30 27.15 38.03
C SER A 152 19.36 27.99 38.76
N SER A 153 20.05 27.42 39.75
CA SER A 153 21.18 28.01 40.46
C SER A 153 22.57 27.65 39.88
N GLY A 154 22.63 26.89 38.78
CA GLY A 154 23.89 26.42 38.19
C GLY A 154 24.54 25.22 38.91
N SER A 155 23.88 24.63 39.89
CA SER A 155 24.34 23.41 40.55
C SER A 155 24.07 22.16 39.68
N ARG A 156 24.96 21.16 39.74
CA ARG A 156 24.76 19.89 39.03
C ARG A 156 23.59 19.12 39.64
N LEU A 157 22.61 18.77 38.83
CA LEU A 157 21.53 17.86 39.20
C LEU A 157 22.05 16.43 39.07
N LYS A 158 21.90 15.65 40.13
CA LYS A 158 22.27 14.22 40.13
C LYS A 158 21.43 13.52 39.04
N PRO A 159 22.01 12.64 38.20
CA PRO A 159 21.24 11.85 37.26
C PRO A 159 20.16 11.09 38.04
N GLY A 160 18.89 11.40 37.78
CA GLY A 160 17.79 10.74 38.46
C GLY A 160 17.74 9.29 38.02
N SER A 161 17.96 8.35 38.93
CA SER A 161 17.68 6.94 38.66
C SER A 161 16.16 6.79 38.51
N GLY A 162 15.69 6.62 37.28
CA GLY A 162 14.36 6.09 36.95
C GLY A 162 13.17 6.67 37.74
N ALA A 163 12.77 7.91 37.46
CA ALA A 163 11.40 8.32 37.75
C ALA A 163 10.55 8.01 36.52
N ALA A 164 9.81 6.90 36.57
CA ALA A 164 8.78 6.55 35.62
C ALA A 164 7.86 7.76 35.38
N ILE A 165 7.55 8.03 34.10
CA ILE A 165 6.52 8.97 33.71
C ILE A 165 5.18 8.43 34.25
N GLN A 166 4.79 8.85 35.45
CA GLN A 166 3.42 8.72 35.89
C GLN A 166 2.61 9.82 35.21
N ALA A 167 1.91 9.44 34.14
CA ALA A 167 0.81 10.23 33.62
C ALA A 167 -0.27 10.31 34.71
N ARG A 168 -0.54 11.52 35.21
CA ARG A 168 -1.76 11.80 35.97
C ARG A 168 -2.89 12.06 34.97
N GLY A 169 -3.96 11.28 35.10
CA GLY A 169 -5.27 11.60 34.54
C GLY A 169 -5.98 12.70 35.32
#